data_AF-A0A800BYD6-F1
#
_entry.id   AF-A0A800BYD6-F1
#
_cell.length_a   1.000
_cell.length_b   1.000
_cell.length_c   1.000
_cell.angle_alpha   90.00
_cell.angle_beta   90.00
_cell.angle_gamma   90.00
#
_symmetry.space_group_name_H-M   'P 1'
#
loop_
_entity.id
_entity.type
_entity.pdbx_description
1 polymer ?
#
loop_
_entity_poly.entity_id
_entity_poly.type
_entity_poly.pdbx_seq_one_letter_code
_entity_poly.pdbx_strand_id
1 'polypeptide(L)'
;SFTAEEIWQLIPGEREKTVFIAQWYAHLLPLDESCAMNSDYWARMMQLRSVVTKELEALRKAGQIKGSLTAEVVIYAQEPWLSDLQQLAEELRFVFITSEAQVLPAEQRPEDLKAAELEGGVWVMVKPTDKPKCERCWHHRSDVGTHAEHPDLCQRCIENAFGDGEVRRYA
;
A
#
# COMPACT_ATOMS: atom_id res chain seq x y z
N SER A 1 20.05 17.84 18.61
CA SER A 1 19.64 19.22 18.89
C SER A 1 19.77 20.10 17.65
N PHE A 2 20.96 20.27 17.07
CA PHE A 2 21.18 21.15 15.92
C PHE A 2 20.37 20.79 14.67
N THR A 3 20.33 19.51 14.27
CA THR A 3 19.52 19.07 13.11
C THR A 3 18.01 19.31 13.31
N ALA A 4 17.52 19.20 14.56
CA ALA A 4 16.13 19.50 14.86
C ALA A 4 15.84 21.00 14.67
N GLU A 5 16.76 21.88 15.06
CA GLU A 5 16.65 23.32 14.85
C GLU A 5 16.70 23.69 13.37
N GLU A 6 17.61 23.09 12.59
CA GLU A 6 17.70 23.32 11.14
C GLU A 6 16.41 22.93 10.42
N ILE A 7 15.83 21.77 10.77
CA ILE A 7 14.53 21.34 10.24
C ILE A 7 13.43 22.28 10.72
N TRP A 8 13.43 22.69 12.00
CA TRP A 8 12.41 23.55 12.59
C TRP A 8 12.22 24.87 11.84
N GLN A 9 13.31 25.46 11.35
CA GLN A 9 13.28 26.67 10.53
C GLN A 9 12.66 26.46 9.13
N LEU A 10 12.62 25.23 8.64
CA LEU A 10 12.16 24.89 7.29
C LEU A 10 10.75 24.31 7.24
N ILE A 11 10.19 23.86 8.37
CA ILE A 11 8.81 23.35 8.39
C ILE A 11 7.86 24.54 8.05
N PRO A 12 6.82 24.37 7.22
CA PRO A 12 5.86 25.44 6.92
C PRO A 12 4.77 25.58 8.00
N GLY A 13 4.31 26.80 8.26
CA GLY A 13 3.27 27.11 9.27
C GLY A 13 3.77 27.83 10.51
N GLU A 14 2.86 28.26 11.36
CA GLU A 14 3.15 29.03 12.58
C GLU A 14 3.71 28.13 13.69
N ARG A 15 4.80 28.59 14.33
CA ARG A 15 5.39 27.97 15.53
C ARG A 15 6.41 28.89 16.20
N GLU A 16 6.98 28.45 17.32
CA GLU A 16 8.05 29.15 18.02
C GLU A 16 9.31 29.32 17.16
N LYS A 17 10.12 30.33 17.48
CA LYS A 17 11.34 30.65 16.72
C LYS A 17 12.41 29.57 16.75
N THR A 18 12.39 28.67 17.73
CA THR A 18 13.40 27.61 17.88
C THR A 18 12.77 26.41 18.56
N VAL A 19 13.21 25.21 18.18
CA VAL A 19 12.76 23.96 18.80
C VAL A 19 13.13 23.90 20.29
N PHE A 20 14.16 24.64 20.72
CA PHE A 20 14.64 24.63 22.11
C PHE A 20 13.67 25.27 23.11
N ILE A 21 12.72 26.08 22.64
CA ILE A 21 11.70 26.70 23.50
C ILE A 21 10.29 26.14 23.23
N ALA A 22 10.15 25.29 22.21
CA ALA A 22 8.88 24.68 21.87
C ALA A 22 8.47 23.69 22.97
N GLN A 23 7.17 23.66 23.25
CA GLN A 23 6.60 22.68 24.17
C GLN A 23 6.22 21.40 23.43
N TRP A 24 5.99 20.34 24.20
CA TRP A 24 5.53 19.08 23.63
C TRP A 24 4.14 19.25 23.03
N TYR A 25 3.93 18.67 21.84
CA TYR A 25 2.66 18.77 21.14
C TYR A 25 1.56 18.02 21.92
N ALA A 26 0.55 18.76 22.37
CA ALA A 26 -0.47 18.24 23.30
C ALA A 26 -1.74 17.70 22.62
N HIS A 27 -1.89 17.87 21.30
CA HIS A 27 -3.11 17.46 20.59
C HIS A 27 -3.03 16.05 19.97
N LEU A 28 -1.97 15.30 20.27
CA LEU A 28 -1.92 13.87 19.95
C LEU A 28 -2.65 13.10 21.04
N LEU A 29 -3.79 12.52 20.69
CA LEU A 29 -4.53 11.61 21.56
C LEU A 29 -4.07 10.17 21.27
N PRO A 30 -3.93 9.31 22.30
CA PRO A 30 -3.68 7.90 22.08
C PRO A 30 -4.83 7.30 21.28
N LEU A 31 -4.49 6.43 20.33
CA LEU A 31 -5.49 5.67 19.59
C LEU A 31 -6.17 4.69 20.55
N ASP A 32 -7.49 4.67 20.54
CA ASP A 32 -8.28 3.72 21.33
C ASP A 32 -8.03 2.30 20.84
N GLU A 33 -7.67 1.39 21.74
CA GLU A 33 -7.40 -0.02 21.41
C GLU A 33 -8.63 -0.74 20.85
N SER A 34 -9.84 -0.24 21.12
CA SER A 34 -11.07 -0.77 20.53
C SER A 34 -11.29 -0.38 19.06
N CYS A 35 -10.50 0.55 18.52
CA CYS A 35 -10.54 0.88 17.11
C CYS A 35 -10.07 -0.31 16.24
N ALA A 36 -10.78 -0.59 15.14
CA ALA A 36 -10.52 -1.74 14.29
C ALA A 36 -9.09 -1.75 13.70
N MET A 37 -8.56 -0.59 13.30
CA MET A 37 -7.22 -0.44 12.72
C MET A 37 -6.21 0.11 13.73
N ASN A 38 -6.16 -0.51 14.92
CA ASN A 38 -5.22 -0.17 15.99
C ASN A 38 -3.78 -0.64 15.69
N SER A 39 -2.88 -0.50 16.67
CA SER A 39 -1.48 -0.92 16.55
C SER A 39 -1.32 -2.41 16.21
N ASP A 40 -2.17 -3.28 16.77
CA ASP A 40 -2.10 -4.72 16.51
C ASP A 40 -2.53 -5.08 15.09
N TYR A 41 -3.54 -4.38 14.56
CA TYR A 41 -3.92 -4.48 13.15
C TYR A 41 -2.74 -4.17 12.24
N TRP A 42 -2.07 -3.03 12.46
CA TRP A 42 -0.93 -2.63 11.63
C TRP A 42 0.29 -3.54 11.84
N ALA A 43 0.51 -4.08 13.04
CA ALA A 43 1.53 -5.09 13.28
C ALA A 43 1.28 -6.35 12.44
N ARG A 44 0.03 -6.83 12.37
CA ARG A 44 -0.37 -7.95 11.49
C ARG A 44 -0.18 -7.61 10.02
N MET A 45 -0.59 -6.41 9.57
CA MET A 45 -0.36 -5.97 8.19
C MET A 45 1.13 -5.93 7.82
N MET A 46 1.99 -5.55 8.76
CA MET A 46 3.45 -5.55 8.56
C MET A 46 4.04 -6.96 8.46
N GLN A 47 3.52 -7.93 9.20
CA GLN A 47 3.90 -9.34 9.05
C GLN A 47 3.54 -9.87 7.67
N LEU A 48 2.32 -9.62 7.22
CA LEU A 48 1.87 -9.99 5.87
C LEU A 48 2.69 -9.30 4.78
N ARG A 49 2.97 -8.00 4.93
CA ARG A 49 3.83 -7.24 4.01
C ARG A 49 5.23 -7.85 3.91
N SER A 50 5.77 -8.40 5.00
CA SER A 50 7.06 -9.10 4.99
C SER A 50 7.01 -10.35 4.09
N VAL A 51 5.92 -11.14 4.18
CA VAL A 51 5.69 -12.31 3.31
C VAL A 51 5.59 -11.89 1.84
N VAL A 52 4.76 -10.89 1.53
CA VAL A 52 4.63 -10.35 0.16
C VAL A 52 5.97 -9.85 -0.37
N THR A 53 6.74 -9.14 0.46
CA THR A 53 8.07 -8.63 0.09
C THR A 53 9.02 -9.76 -0.26
N LYS A 54 9.02 -10.86 0.49
CA LYS A 54 9.85 -12.04 0.21
C LYS A 54 9.51 -12.67 -1.15
N GLU A 55 8.24 -12.80 -1.47
CA GLU A 55 7.79 -13.33 -2.77
C GLU A 55 8.16 -12.38 -3.93
N LEU A 56 8.02 -11.06 -3.74
CA LEU A 56 8.48 -10.06 -4.70
C LEU A 56 10.00 -10.16 -4.94
N GLU A 57 10.80 -10.34 -3.88
CA GLU A 57 12.24 -10.55 -4.02
C GLU A 57 12.58 -11.84 -4.77
N ALA A 58 11.82 -12.91 -4.58
CA ALA A 58 12.01 -14.16 -5.31
C ALA A 58 11.78 -13.96 -6.82
N LEU A 59 10.71 -13.27 -7.21
CA LEU A 59 10.45 -12.92 -8.62
C LEU A 59 11.53 -11.99 -9.20
N ARG A 60 12.02 -11.03 -8.42
CA ARG A 60 13.10 -10.13 -8.85
C ARG A 60 14.40 -10.90 -9.09
N LYS A 61 14.76 -11.81 -8.18
CA LYS A 61 15.95 -12.69 -8.34
C LYS A 61 15.83 -13.62 -9.55
N ALA A 62 14.61 -14.06 -9.87
CA ALA A 62 14.34 -14.84 -11.08
C ALA A 62 14.27 -14.01 -12.37
N GLY A 63 14.43 -12.67 -12.29
CA GLY A 63 14.39 -11.77 -13.45
C GLY A 63 12.99 -11.56 -14.04
N GLN A 64 11.92 -11.97 -13.34
CA GLN A 64 10.55 -11.89 -13.83
C GLN A 64 9.93 -10.50 -13.64
N ILE A 65 10.36 -9.77 -12.61
CA ILE A 65 9.92 -8.40 -12.34
C ILE A 65 11.12 -7.49 -12.12
N LYS A 66 10.99 -6.20 -12.46
CA LYS A 66 12.03 -5.18 -12.24
C LYS A 66 11.81 -4.43 -10.92
N GLY A 67 10.56 -4.20 -10.56
CA GLY A 67 10.16 -3.51 -9.32
C GLY A 67 8.82 -4.03 -8.82
N SER A 68 8.44 -3.65 -7.60
CA SER A 68 7.19 -4.12 -6.99
C SER A 68 5.94 -3.66 -7.78
N LEU A 69 6.01 -2.49 -8.43
CA LEU A 69 4.96 -2.01 -9.32
C LEU A 69 4.81 -2.84 -10.61
N THR A 70 5.78 -3.70 -10.97
CA THR A 70 5.63 -4.63 -12.11
C THR A 70 4.99 -5.97 -11.69
N ALA A 71 4.32 -6.01 -10.54
CA ALA A 71 3.68 -7.20 -9.98
C ALA A 71 2.26 -6.94 -9.49
N GLU A 72 1.49 -8.02 -9.37
CA GLU A 72 0.17 -8.11 -8.77
C GLU A 72 0.21 -9.11 -7.60
N VAL A 73 -0.54 -8.81 -6.54
CA VAL A 73 -0.65 -9.65 -5.35
C VAL A 73 -2.07 -10.20 -5.27
N VAL A 74 -2.19 -11.50 -5.04
CA VAL A 74 -3.46 -12.17 -4.73
C VAL A 74 -3.32 -12.83 -3.37
N ILE A 75 -4.19 -12.47 -2.45
CA ILE A 75 -4.22 -13.01 -1.09
C ILE A 75 -5.50 -13.81 -0.94
N TYR A 76 -5.36 -15.07 -0.58
CA TYR A 76 -6.48 -15.89 -0.12
C TYR A 76 -6.43 -15.93 1.40
N ALA A 77 -7.55 -15.65 2.07
CA ALA A 77 -7.57 -15.52 3.53
C ALA A 77 -8.81 -16.16 4.15
N GLN A 78 -8.62 -16.76 5.32
CA GLN A 78 -9.70 -17.13 6.25
C GLN A 78 -10.01 -15.95 7.18
N GLU A 79 -11.13 -16.03 7.91
CA GLU A 79 -11.39 -15.09 8.99
C GLU A 79 -10.41 -15.31 10.17
N PRO A 80 -9.98 -14.23 10.86
CA PRO A 80 -10.39 -12.83 10.69
C PRO A 80 -9.60 -12.04 9.63
N TRP A 81 -8.60 -12.64 8.99
CA TRP A 81 -7.73 -11.96 8.02
C TRP A 81 -8.49 -11.43 6.81
N LEU A 82 -9.48 -12.19 6.33
CA LEU A 82 -10.31 -11.77 5.21
C LEU A 82 -10.98 -10.42 5.49
N SER A 83 -11.68 -10.32 6.63
CA SER A 83 -12.32 -9.07 7.06
C SER A 83 -11.31 -7.93 7.28
N ASP A 84 -10.17 -8.23 7.92
CA ASP A 84 -9.11 -7.24 8.18
C ASP A 84 -8.53 -6.65 6.89
N LEU A 85 -8.27 -7.48 5.88
CA LEU A 85 -7.66 -7.05 4.63
C LEU A 85 -8.67 -6.35 3.71
N GLN A 86 -9.93 -6.76 3.73
CA GLN A 86 -10.99 -6.12 2.96
C GLN A 86 -11.24 -4.67 3.37
N GLN A 87 -10.93 -4.28 4.62
CA GLN A 87 -11.03 -2.89 5.09
C GLN A 87 -10.14 -1.91 4.30
N LEU A 88 -8.98 -2.37 3.81
CA LEU A 88 -8.07 -1.54 3.01
C LEU A 88 -8.51 -1.37 1.55
N ALA A 89 -9.37 -2.26 1.05
CA ALA A 89 -9.89 -2.24 -0.32
C ALA A 89 -8.78 -1.95 -1.36
N GLU A 90 -9.01 -0.96 -2.24
CA GLU A 90 -8.06 -0.53 -3.28
C GLU A 90 -6.72 -0.02 -2.73
N GLU A 91 -6.65 0.41 -1.47
CA GLU A 91 -5.42 0.93 -0.87
C GLU A 91 -4.46 -0.18 -0.43
N LEU A 92 -4.91 -1.44 -0.41
CA LEU A 92 -4.06 -2.59 -0.10
C LEU A 92 -2.83 -2.69 -1.02
N ARG A 93 -2.98 -2.31 -2.30
CA ARG A 93 -1.85 -2.27 -3.23
C ARG A 93 -0.76 -1.29 -2.82
N PHE A 94 -1.14 -0.19 -2.13
CA PHE A 94 -0.20 0.81 -1.64
C PHE A 94 0.57 0.31 -0.42
N VAL A 95 -0.07 -0.49 0.44
CA VAL A 95 0.61 -1.19 1.55
C VAL A 95 1.73 -2.10 1.01
N PHE A 96 1.49 -2.81 -0.08
CA PHE A 96 2.48 -3.69 -0.70
C PHE A 96 3.38 -3.01 -1.75
N ILE A 97 3.08 -1.76 -2.13
CA ILE A 97 3.77 -1.02 -3.18
C ILE A 97 3.76 -1.82 -4.51
N THR A 98 2.59 -2.36 -4.86
CA THR A 98 2.37 -3.14 -6.08
C THR A 98 1.31 -2.48 -6.95
N SER A 99 1.20 -2.90 -8.21
CA SER A 99 0.21 -2.30 -9.11
C SER A 99 -1.22 -2.71 -8.80
N GLU A 100 -1.38 -3.88 -8.21
CA GLU A 100 -2.66 -4.42 -7.79
C GLU A 100 -2.49 -5.38 -6.62
N ALA A 101 -3.47 -5.36 -5.72
CA ALA A 101 -3.58 -6.32 -4.64
C ALA A 101 -5.06 -6.67 -4.47
N GLN A 102 -5.38 -7.96 -4.49
CA GLN A 102 -6.74 -8.45 -4.29
C GLN A 102 -6.80 -9.45 -3.14
N VAL A 103 -7.91 -9.45 -2.42
CA VAL A 103 -8.19 -10.38 -1.32
C VAL A 103 -9.39 -11.23 -1.69
N LEU A 104 -9.23 -12.54 -1.61
CA LEU A 104 -10.26 -13.53 -1.90
C LEU A 104 -10.46 -14.46 -0.69
N PRO A 105 -11.67 -15.02 -0.50
CA PRO A 105 -11.89 -16.06 0.49
C PRO A 105 -10.99 -17.29 0.25
N ALA A 106 -10.55 -17.94 1.32
CA ALA A 106 -9.69 -19.12 1.25
C ALA A 106 -10.29 -20.28 0.43
N GLU A 107 -11.61 -20.38 0.37
CA GLU A 107 -12.35 -21.39 -0.39
C GLU A 107 -12.21 -21.21 -1.91
N GLN A 108 -11.84 -20.02 -2.37
CA GLN A 108 -11.59 -19.75 -3.79
C GLN A 108 -10.16 -20.07 -4.22
N ARG A 109 -9.31 -20.51 -3.29
CA ARG A 109 -7.92 -20.86 -3.58
C ARG A 109 -7.84 -22.13 -4.43
N PRO A 110 -7.12 -22.12 -5.57
CA PRO A 110 -6.86 -23.35 -6.32
C PRO A 110 -6.06 -24.36 -5.48
N GLU A 111 -6.42 -25.65 -5.55
CA GLU A 111 -5.78 -26.70 -4.75
C GLU A 111 -4.28 -26.86 -5.05
N ASP A 112 -3.88 -26.62 -6.29
CA ASP A 112 -2.51 -26.73 -6.79
C ASP A 112 -1.74 -25.40 -6.74
N LEU A 113 -2.34 -24.35 -6.15
CA LEU A 113 -1.72 -23.04 -6.06
C LEU A 113 -0.44 -23.09 -5.22
N LYS A 114 0.70 -22.77 -5.85
CA LYS A 114 1.94 -22.47 -5.15
C LYS A 114 1.84 -21.06 -4.56
N ALA A 115 1.60 -20.98 -3.26
CA ALA A 115 1.53 -19.73 -2.51
C ALA A 115 2.41 -19.79 -1.27
N ALA A 116 2.93 -18.64 -0.85
CA ALA A 116 3.55 -18.52 0.46
C ALA A 116 2.45 -18.49 1.52
N GLU A 117 2.66 -19.22 2.61
CA GLU A 117 1.69 -19.31 3.71
C GLU A 117 2.11 -18.43 4.88
N LEU A 118 1.13 -17.80 5.51
CA LEU A 118 1.26 -17.13 6.79
C LEU A 118 0.30 -17.78 7.79
N GLU A 119 0.75 -17.93 9.04
CA GLU A 119 -0.06 -18.52 10.11
C GLU A 119 -1.41 -17.81 10.25
N GLY A 120 -2.44 -18.60 10.60
CA GLY A 120 -3.81 -18.10 10.69
C GLY A 120 -4.60 -18.11 9.38
N GLY A 121 -4.15 -18.87 8.37
CA GLY A 121 -4.96 -19.17 7.18
C GLY A 121 -4.86 -18.10 6.10
N VAL A 122 -3.65 -17.67 5.76
CA VAL A 122 -3.39 -16.72 4.68
C VAL A 122 -2.42 -17.33 3.66
N TRP A 123 -2.77 -17.23 2.38
CA TRP A 123 -1.97 -17.67 1.26
C TRP A 123 -1.71 -16.50 0.31
N VAL A 124 -0.44 -16.24 0.03
CA VAL A 124 0.02 -15.13 -0.81
C VAL A 124 0.56 -15.67 -2.13
N MET A 125 -0.03 -15.23 -3.23
CA MET A 125 0.50 -15.40 -4.58
C MET A 125 0.93 -14.04 -5.11
N VAL A 126 2.14 -13.97 -5.66
CA VAL A 126 2.62 -12.79 -6.38
C VAL A 126 2.97 -13.21 -7.81
N LYS A 127 2.57 -12.40 -8.78
CA LYS A 127 2.88 -12.63 -10.20
C LYS A 127 3.28 -11.33 -10.90
N PRO A 128 4.06 -11.39 -12.00
CA PRO A 128 4.24 -10.25 -12.88
C PRO A 128 2.89 -9.73 -13.41
N THR A 129 2.80 -8.42 -13.65
CA THR A 129 1.66 -7.81 -14.33
C THR A 129 1.95 -7.63 -15.82
N ASP A 130 0.96 -7.91 -16.66
CA ASP A 130 1.00 -7.64 -18.10
C ASP A 130 0.25 -6.34 -18.46
N LYS A 131 -0.25 -5.61 -17.45
CA LYS A 131 -1.01 -4.38 -17.66
C LYS A 131 -0.10 -3.25 -18.15
N PRO A 132 -0.61 -2.32 -18.99
CA PRO A 132 0.17 -1.17 -19.45
C PRO A 132 0.58 -0.24 -18.30
N LYS A 133 1.79 0.31 -18.37
CA LYS A 133 2.35 1.22 -17.36
C LYS A 133 1.81 2.63 -17.54
N CYS A 134 1.31 3.23 -16.46
CA CYS A 134 0.99 4.65 -16.41
C CYS A 134 2.27 5.50 -16.25
N GLU A 135 2.52 6.46 -17.13
CA GLU A 135 3.77 7.24 -17.13
C GLU A 135 3.86 8.25 -15.96
N ARG A 136 2.74 8.61 -15.31
CA ARG A 136 2.73 9.53 -14.16
C ARG A 136 2.99 8.84 -12.82
N CYS A 137 2.28 7.76 -12.52
CA CYS A 137 2.38 7.08 -11.22
C CYS A 137 3.15 5.76 -11.25
N TRP A 138 3.58 5.33 -12.45
CA TRP A 138 4.30 4.07 -12.71
C TRP A 138 3.58 2.78 -12.31
N HIS A 139 2.30 2.88 -11.91
CA HIS A 139 1.47 1.69 -11.73
C HIS A 139 1.07 1.14 -13.09
N HIS A 140 0.98 -0.18 -13.18
CA HIS A 140 0.50 -0.92 -14.32
C HIS A 140 -0.99 -1.17 -14.15
N ARG A 141 -1.82 -0.58 -15.01
CA ARG A 141 -3.27 -0.59 -14.85
C ARG A 141 -3.95 -0.86 -16.18
N SER A 142 -5.07 -1.57 -16.13
CA SER A 142 -5.81 -2.00 -17.32
C SER A 142 -6.54 -0.84 -18.03
N ASP A 143 -6.67 0.29 -17.36
CA ASP A 143 -7.33 1.50 -17.86
C ASP A 143 -6.35 2.48 -18.55
N VAL A 144 -5.03 2.22 -18.54
CA VAL A 144 -4.09 3.00 -19.36
C VAL A 144 -4.40 2.77 -20.83
N GLY A 145 -4.49 3.85 -21.60
CA GLY A 145 -4.90 3.84 -23.01
C GLY A 145 -6.40 4.09 -23.23
N THR A 146 -7.20 4.19 -22.17
CA THR A 146 -8.66 4.41 -22.29
C THR A 146 -9.04 5.89 -22.46
N HIS A 147 -8.15 6.82 -22.12
CA HIS A 147 -8.37 8.27 -22.22
C HIS A 147 -7.71 8.86 -23.47
N ALA A 148 -8.50 9.36 -24.42
CA ALA A 148 -8.00 9.85 -25.70
C ALA A 148 -7.02 11.04 -25.58
N GLU A 149 -7.28 11.98 -24.65
CA GLU A 149 -6.40 13.15 -24.45
C GLU A 149 -5.10 12.80 -23.71
N HIS A 150 -5.08 11.68 -22.99
CA HIS A 150 -4.01 11.26 -22.11
C HIS A 150 -3.80 9.74 -22.16
N PRO A 151 -3.38 9.19 -23.32
CA PRO A 151 -3.34 7.75 -23.54
C PRO A 151 -2.37 7.01 -22.62
N ASP A 152 -1.33 7.69 -22.13
CA ASP A 152 -0.30 7.09 -21.27
C ASP A 152 -0.64 7.15 -19.76
N LEU A 153 -1.83 7.64 -19.41
CA LEU A 153 -2.27 7.82 -18.03
C LEU A 153 -3.43 6.88 -17.66
N CYS A 154 -3.42 6.39 -16.41
CA CYS A 154 -4.57 5.68 -15.82
C CYS A 154 -5.61 6.67 -15.27
N GLN A 155 -6.84 6.21 -15.04
CA GLN A 155 -7.96 7.02 -14.53
C GLN A 155 -7.59 7.74 -13.23
N ARG A 156 -6.89 7.08 -12.29
CA ARG A 156 -6.42 7.69 -11.05
C ARG A 156 -5.56 8.93 -11.31
N CYS A 157 -4.69 8.85 -12.32
CA CYS A 157 -3.83 9.97 -12.70
C CYS A 157 -4.58 11.05 -13.50
N ILE A 158 -5.68 10.74 -14.15
CA ILE A 158 -6.57 11.77 -14.71
C ILE A 158 -7.26 12.52 -13.58
N GLU A 159 -7.89 11.80 -12.66
CA GLU A 159 -8.60 12.37 -11.51
C GLU A 159 -7.69 13.28 -10.67
N ASN A 160 -6.48 12.81 -10.36
CA ASN A 160 -5.50 13.57 -9.58
C ASN A 160 -4.83 14.75 -10.30
N ALA A 161 -4.97 14.89 -11.62
CA ALA A 161 -4.39 16.02 -12.36
C ALA A 161 -5.44 17.03 -12.80
N PHE A 162 -6.63 16.54 -13.13
CA PHE A 162 -7.65 17.31 -13.85
C PHE A 162 -9.04 17.22 -13.21
N GLY A 163 -9.24 16.31 -12.25
CA GLY A 163 -10.48 16.16 -11.50
C GLY A 163 -10.38 16.70 -10.07
N ASP A 164 -11.21 16.16 -9.18
CA ASP A 164 -11.30 16.58 -7.77
C ASP A 164 -10.19 15.96 -6.90
N GLY A 165 -9.45 15.01 -7.48
CA GLY A 165 -8.44 14.23 -6.80
C GLY A 165 -9.01 13.01 -6.08
N GLU A 166 -8.16 12.02 -5.88
CA GLU A 166 -8.55 10.80 -5.16
C GLU A 166 -8.62 11.05 -3.65
N VAL A 167 -9.57 10.39 -3.00
CA VAL A 167 -9.65 10.34 -1.54
C VAL A 167 -8.91 9.09 -1.06
N ARG A 168 -7.85 9.29 -0.27
CA ARG A 168 -7.13 8.22 0.43
C ARG A 168 -7.40 8.29 1.92
N ARG A 169 -7.54 7.13 2.56
CA ARG A 169 -7.92 7.02 3.98
C ARG A 169 -6.80 6.45 4.84
N TYR A 170 -6.00 5.53 4.32
CA TYR A 170 -5.09 4.71 5.11
C TYR A 170 -3.67 4.74 4.57
N ALA A 171 -3.50 4.39 3.29
CA ALA A 171 -2.20 4.15 2.67
C ALA A 171 -2.06 4.92 1.37
#